data_AF-A0A5M6D9Q6-F1
#
_entry.id   AF-A0A5M6D9Q6-F1
#
_cell.length_a   1.000
_cell.length_b   1.000
_cell.length_c   1.000
_cell.angle_alpha   90.00
_cell.angle_beta   90.00
_cell.angle_gamma   90.00
#
_symmetry.space_group_name_H-M   'P 1'
#
loop_
_entity.id
_entity.type
_entity.pdbx_description
1 polymer ?
#
loop_
_entity_poly.entity_id
_entity_poly.type
_entity_poly.pdbx_seq_one_letter_code
_entity_poly.pdbx_strand_id
1 'polypeptide(L)' 'MSSSNRIAVPADGAVFREDTPVGPIRLPVKEPSSFIVEFNRIYGKTGMRLKWQVKSGEPGDTMSAPRANGTPGNRPST' A
#
# COMPACT_ATOMS: atom_id res chain seq x y z
N MET A 1 20.07 7.50 -19.06
CA MET A 1 19.18 6.84 -18.09
C MET A 1 18.28 7.90 -17.47
N SER A 2 17.06 8.10 -17.99
CA SER A 2 16.14 9.10 -17.42
C SER A 2 15.52 8.57 -16.13
N SER A 3 16.04 9.03 -14.99
CA SER A 3 15.47 8.78 -13.67
C SER A 3 14.12 9.50 -13.60
N SER A 4 13.03 8.74 -13.81
CA SER A 4 11.69 9.23 -13.53
C SER A 4 11.51 9.33 -12.03
N ASN A 5 11.71 10.52 -11.46
CA ASN A 5 11.30 10.87 -10.10
C ASN A 5 9.76 10.92 -9.99
N ARG A 6 9.06 9.89 -10.45
CA ARG A 6 7.66 9.68 -10.10
C ARG A 6 7.67 9.16 -8.68
N ILE A 7 7.64 10.09 -7.71
CA ILE A 7 7.24 9.75 -6.35
C ILE A 7 5.87 9.10 -6.51
N ALA A 8 5.84 7.77 -6.36
CA ALA A 8 4.61 7.00 -6.41
C ALA A 8 3.86 7.35 -5.12
N VAL A 9 3.14 8.47 -5.16
CA VAL A 9 2.28 8.88 -4.05
C VAL A 9 1.31 7.72 -3.84
N PRO A 10 1.25 7.12 -2.64
CA PRO A 10 0.40 5.97 -2.39
C PRO A 10 -1.03 6.32 -2.80
N ALA A 11 -1.65 5.44 -3.58
CA ALA A 11 -3.06 5.58 -3.88
C ALA A 11 -3.86 5.16 -2.64
N ASP A 12 -4.72 6.06 -2.16
CA ASP A 12 -5.58 5.86 -1.00
C ASP A 12 -6.87 5.06 -1.29
N GLY A 13 -7.15 4.75 -2.57
CA GLY A 13 -8.35 4.03 -2.97
C GLY A 13 -8.24 3.27 -4.28
N ALA A 14 -9.24 2.43 -4.54
CA ALA A 14 -9.41 1.70 -5.79
C ALA A 14 -10.85 1.83 -6.31
N VAL A 15 -10.97 2.02 -7.62
CA VAL A 15 -12.25 2.02 -8.34
C VAL A 15 -12.54 0.60 -8.82
N PHE A 16 -13.78 0.16 -8.62
CA PHE A 16 -14.31 -1.10 -9.11
C PHE A 16 -15.45 -0.80 -10.08
N ARG A 17 -15.53 -1.54 -11.20
CA ARG A 17 -16.69 -1.56 -12.08
C ARG A 17 -17.24 -2.98 -12.10
N GLU A 18 -18.49 -3.17 -11.69
CA GLU A 18 -19.15 -4.49 -11.73
C GLU A 18 -18.28 -5.58 -11.06
N ASP A 19 -17.63 -5.23 -9.94
CA ASP A 19 -16.67 -6.05 -9.19
C ASP A 19 -15.25 -6.20 -9.77
N THR A 20 -15.01 -5.72 -10.99
CA THR A 20 -13.67 -5.69 -11.60
C THR A 20 -12.89 -4.46 -11.14
N PRO A 21 -11.67 -4.58 -10.57
CA PRO A 21 -10.84 -3.43 -10.24
C PRO A 21 -10.39 -2.73 -11.53
N VAL A 22 -10.77 -1.47 -11.68
CA VAL A 22 -10.44 -0.64 -12.84
C VAL A 22 -9.09 0.06 -12.63
N GLY A 23 -8.77 0.41 -11.39
CA GLY A 23 -7.46 0.97 -11.07
C GLY A 23 -7.42 1.78 -9.77
N PRO A 24 -6.21 2.14 -9.34
CA PRO A 24 -5.98 2.99 -8.18
C PRO A 24 -6.43 4.42 -8.45
N ILE A 25 -6.95 5.09 -7.42
CA ILE A 25 -7.35 6.49 -7.45
C ILE A 25 -6.79 7.24 -6.26
N ARG A 26 -6.52 8.53 -6.45
CA ARG A 26 -6.18 9.43 -5.35
C ARG A 26 -7.44 10.03 -4.80
N LEU A 27 -7.62 9.89 -3.50
CA LEU A 27 -8.74 10.48 -2.79
C LEU A 27 -8.36 11.88 -2.31
N PRO A 28 -9.34 12.78 -2.17
CA PRO A 28 -9.07 14.10 -1.63
C PRO A 28 -8.54 13.98 -0.20
N VAL A 29 -7.55 14.81 0.14
CA VAL A 29 -6.95 14.86 1.50
C VAL A 29 -7.98 15.29 2.53
N LYS A 30 -8.94 16.12 2.12
CA LYS A 30 -10.03 16.61 2.97
C LYS A 30 -11.26 15.72 2.77
N GLU A 31 -11.71 15.11 3.87
CA GLU A 31 -12.96 14.35 3.97
C GLU A 31 -13.12 13.22 2.93
N PRO A 32 -12.16 12.29 2.83
CA PRO A 32 -12.21 11.22 1.85
C PRO A 32 -13.42 10.29 2.00
N SER A 33 -13.88 10.07 3.23
CA SER A 33 -15.06 9.26 3.52
C SER A 33 -16.32 9.84 2.88
N SER A 34 -16.52 11.15 2.99
CA SER A 34 -17.67 11.86 2.39
C SER A 34 -17.61 11.78 0.87
N PHE A 35 -16.42 11.94 0.28
CA PHE A 35 -16.22 11.77 -1.16
C PHE A 35 -16.58 10.36 -1.65
N ILE A 36 -16.14 9.32 -0.95
CA ILE A 36 -16.46 7.93 -1.29
C ILE A 36 -17.98 7.70 -1.27
N VAL A 37 -18.67 8.21 -0.24
CA VAL A 37 -20.13 8.08 -0.10
C VAL A 37 -20.83 8.75 -1.28
N GLU A 38 -20.45 9.98 -1.60
CA GLU A 38 -21.09 10.75 -2.68
C GLU A 38 -20.78 10.16 -4.06
N PHE A 39 -19.53 9.73 -4.30
CA PHE A 39 -19.14 9.02 -5.52
C PHE A 39 -19.98 7.76 -5.71
N ASN A 40 -20.10 6.92 -4.68
CA ASN A 40 -20.88 5.69 -4.74
C ASN A 40 -22.37 5.96 -4.91
N ARG A 41 -22.88 7.08 -4.39
CA ARG A 41 -24.27 7.49 -4.59
C ARG A 41 -24.54 7.87 -6.05
N ILE A 42 -23.61 8.58 -6.69
CA ILE A 42 -23.75 9.08 -8.07
C ILE A 42 -23.48 7.95 -9.08
N TYR A 43 -22.34 7.27 -8.94
CA TYR A 43 -21.82 6.31 -9.93
C TYR A 43 -22.07 4.84 -9.57
N GLY A 44 -22.57 4.55 -8.37
CA GLY A 44 -22.94 3.17 -7.98
C GLY A 44 -24.02 2.59 -8.87
N LYS A 45 -24.93 3.43 -9.39
CA LYS A 45 -25.99 3.02 -10.33
C LYS A 45 -25.46 2.62 -11.71
N THR A 46 -24.30 3.17 -12.11
CA THR A 46 -23.59 2.80 -13.35
C THR A 46 -22.58 1.68 -13.11
N GLY A 47 -22.65 1.01 -11.95
CA GLY A 47 -21.79 -0.12 -11.61
C GLY A 47 -20.40 0.27 -11.10
N MET A 48 -20.11 1.57 -10.91
CA MET A 48 -18.81 2.01 -10.42
C MET A 48 -18.84 2.23 -8.91
N ARG A 49 -17.89 1.63 -8.19
CA ARG A 49 -17.77 1.74 -6.74
C ARG A 49 -16.35 2.07 -6.33
N LEU A 50 -16.21 3.03 -5.44
CA LEU A 50 -14.96 3.43 -4.83
C LEU A 50 -14.81 2.75 -3.48
N LYS A 51 -13.66 2.11 -3.25
CA LYS A 51 -13.29 1.56 -1.95
C LYS A 51 -11.99 2.21 -1.48
N TRP A 52 -11.97 2.62 -0.22
CA TRP A 52 -10.75 3.07 0.45
C TRP A 52 -9.78 1.89 0.56
N GLN A 53 -8.54 2.08 0.12
CA GLN A 53 -7.46 1.13 0.29
C GLN A 53 -6.44 1.78 1.22
N VAL A 54 -6.58 1.52 2.52
CA VAL A 54 -5.44 1.74 3.42
C VAL A 54 -4.38 0.76 2.90
N LYS A 55 -3.34 1.28 2.23
CA LYS A 55 -2.10 0.52 2.21
C LYS A 55 -1.67 0.47 3.66
N SER A 56 -1.98 -0.62 4.35
CA SER A 56 -1.24 -1.03 5.52
C SER A 56 0.21 -1.03 5.08
N GLY A 57 0.93 0.04 5.41
CA GLY A 57 2.37 -0.05 5.42
C GLY A 57 2.64 -1.20 6.35
N GLU A 58 3.17 -2.30 5.84
CA GLU A 58 4.00 -3.14 6.69
C GLU A 58 5.04 -2.18 7.27
N PRO A 59 5.07 -1.97 8.60
CA PRO A 59 6.30 -1.54 9.21
C PRO A 59 7.22 -2.74 9.03
N GLY A 60 7.90 -2.80 7.88
CA GLY A 60 8.80 -3.89 7.55
C GLY A 60 9.70 -4.12 8.75
N ASP A 61 9.49 -5.25 9.40
CA ASP A 61 10.25 -5.82 10.49
C ASP A 61 11.74 -5.78 10.15
N THR A 62 12.37 -4.64 10.41
CA THR A 62 13.82 -4.49 10.37
C THR A 62 14.27 -3.71 11.60
N MET A 63 13.68 -4.01 12.76
CA MET A 63 14.50 -4.01 13.96
C MET A 63 15.52 -5.13 13.76
N SER A 64 16.66 -4.71 13.22
CA SER A 64 17.86 -5.51 13.08
C SER A 64 18.12 -6.19 14.42
N ALA A 65 17.87 -7.49 14.49
CA ALA A 65 18.52 -8.34 15.46
C ALA A 65 20.02 -8.07 15.33
N PRO A 66 20.75 -7.74 16.41
CA PRO A 66 22.20 -7.69 16.32
C PRO A 66 22.65 -9.08 15.87
N ARG A 67 23.25 -9.17 14.68
CA ARG A 67 23.88 -10.39 14.19
C ARG A 67 24.85 -10.83 15.28
N ALA A 68 24.53 -11.92 15.96
CA ALA A 68 25.45 -12.64 16.81
C ALA A 68 26.58 -13.15 15.91
N ASN A 69 27.58 -12.29 15.71
CA ASN A 69 28.83 -12.64 15.07
C ASN A 69 29.71 -13.26 16.16
N GLY A 70 29.83 -14.58 16.16
CA GLY A 70 30.71 -15.24 17.13
C GLY A 70 30.45 -16.73 17.30
N THR A 71 30.53 -17.52 16.22
CA THR A 71 30.96 -18.91 16.36
C THR A 71 32.47 -18.95 16.09
N PRO A 72 33.34 -18.98 17.12
CA PRO A 72 34.62 -19.65 17.00
C PRO A 72 34.38 -21.10 17.43
N GLY A 73 34.40 -22.05 16.52
CA GLY A 73 35.67 -22.52 15.98
C GLY A 73 36.01 -23.82 16.70
N ASN A 74 35.51 -24.93 16.13
CA ASN A 74 35.87 -26.28 16.49
C ASN A 74 37.40 -26.42 16.41
N ARG A 75 38.08 -26.53 17.54
CA ARG A 75 39.54 -26.73 17.61
C ARG A 75 39.79 -28.08 18.26
N PRO A 76 40.13 -29.14 17.49
CA PRO A 76 40.64 -30.36 18.08
C PRO A 76 42.11 -30.13 18.44
N SER A 77 42.46 -30.32 19.70
CA SER A 77 43.84 -30.48 20.14
C SER A 77 43.91 -31.73 21.00
N THR A 78 44.67 -32.70 20.49
CA THR A 78 45.36 -33.83 21.14
C THR A 78 45.19 -34.03 22.64
#